data_AF-A0A914Z2I6-F1
#
_entry.id   AF-A0A914Z2I6-F1
#
_cell.length_a   1.000
_cell.length_b   1.000
_cell.length_c   1.000
_cell.angle_alpha   90.00
_cell.angle_beta   90.00
_cell.angle_gamma   90.00
#
_symmetry.space_group_name_H-M   'P 1'
#
loop_
_entity.id
_entity.type
_entity.pdbx_description
1 polymer ?
#
loop_
_entity_poly.entity_id
_entity_poly.type
_entity_poly.pdbx_seq_one_letter_code
_entity_poly.pdbx_strand_id
1 'polypeptide(L)'
;MEGYIKAKKKSNLNDLACRKLFTGFLSFVEACVKLNELEFAKDFIKRIENSDDLIKAYCIVGEPMKGAEIAYQKDDIRGLQRIISLCREADDREKLVKYISTIKLKLATAP
;
A
#
# COMPACT_ATOMS: atom_id res chain seq x y z
N MET A 1 -11.40 15.07 26.02
CA MET A 1 -9.97 15.42 25.77
C MET A 1 -9.43 14.77 24.50
N GLU A 2 -9.84 13.55 24.15
CA GLU A 2 -9.39 12.83 22.95
C GLU A 2 -9.70 13.53 21.60
N GLY A 3 -10.83 14.23 21.50
CA GLY A 3 -11.21 14.96 20.27
C GLY A 3 -10.28 16.11 19.89
N TYR A 4 -9.66 16.77 20.89
CA TYR A 4 -8.75 17.90 20.65
C TYR A 4 -7.37 17.42 20.16
N ILE A 5 -6.93 16.26 20.63
CA ILE A 5 -5.68 15.62 20.19
C ILE A 5 -5.82 15.13 18.74
N LYS A 6 -6.96 14.51 18.40
CA LYS A 6 -7.27 14.11 17.02
C LYS A 6 -7.34 15.32 16.07
N ALA A 7 -7.97 16.42 16.48
CA ALA A 7 -8.07 17.63 15.66
C ALA A 7 -6.71 18.33 15.44
N LYS A 8 -5.86 18.39 16.48
CA LYS A 8 -4.53 18.99 16.40
C LYS A 8 -3.55 18.14 15.58
N LYS A 9 -3.60 16.80 15.71
CA LYS A 9 -2.86 15.87 14.85
C LYS A 9 -3.28 15.99 13.38
N LYS A 10 -4.59 16.11 13.11
CA LYS A 10 -5.15 16.27 11.76
C LYS A 10 -4.70 17.56 11.08
N SER A 11 -4.61 18.67 11.83
CA SER A 11 -4.09 19.95 11.29
C SER A 11 -2.60 19.87 10.94
N ASN A 12 -1.79 19.22 11.78
CA ASN A 12 -0.37 19.01 11.46
C ASN A 12 -0.17 18.07 10.26
N LEU A 13 -1.03 17.07 10.08
CA LEU A 13 -1.01 16.20 8.89
C LEU A 13 -1.29 16.99 7.61
N ASN A 14 -2.30 17.86 7.64
CA ASN A 14 -2.60 18.75 6.53
C ASN A 14 -1.45 19.74 6.25
N ASP A 15 -0.83 20.31 7.29
CA ASP A 15 0.28 21.26 7.11
C ASP A 15 1.54 20.57 6.54
N LEU A 16 1.85 19.35 7.02
CA LEU A 16 2.98 18.55 6.53
C LEU A 16 2.77 18.07 5.08
N ALA A 17 1.54 17.69 4.73
CA ALA A 17 1.16 17.32 3.36
C ALA A 17 1.21 18.53 2.41
N CYS A 18 0.83 19.73 2.87
CA CYS A 18 0.93 20.96 2.10
C CYS A 18 2.37 21.40 1.81
N ARG A 19 3.34 21.08 2.68
CA ARG A 19 4.74 21.51 2.51
C ARG A 19 5.59 20.62 1.58
N LYS A 20 5.11 19.44 1.21
CA LYS A 20 5.83 18.51 0.32
C LYS A 20 4.88 18.00 -0.78
N LEU A 21 4.89 18.69 -1.92
CA LEU A 21 4.63 18.16 -3.27
C LEU A 21 3.41 17.21 -3.37
N PHE A 22 2.26 17.77 -3.75
CA PHE A 22 1.07 16.99 -4.07
C PHE A 22 1.28 16.16 -5.35
N THR A 23 1.61 14.89 -5.17
CA THR A 23 1.57 13.85 -6.20
C THR A 23 0.71 12.67 -5.72
N GLY A 24 -0.57 12.92 -5.46
CA GLY A 24 -1.58 11.87 -5.24
C GLY A 24 -1.82 11.44 -3.78
N PHE A 25 -2.87 10.61 -3.60
CA PHE A 25 -3.29 10.07 -2.29
C PHE A 25 -2.23 9.17 -1.63
N LEU A 26 -1.27 8.64 -2.40
CA LEU A 26 -0.18 7.81 -1.88
C LEU A 26 0.68 8.55 -0.84
N SER A 27 1.01 9.82 -1.08
CA SER A 27 1.81 10.61 -0.14
C SER A 27 1.10 10.84 1.20
N PHE A 28 -0.24 10.90 1.19
CA PHE A 28 -1.05 10.95 2.41
C PHE A 28 -0.99 9.65 3.18
N VAL A 29 -1.05 8.50 2.49
CA VAL A 29 -0.89 7.18 3.11
C VAL A 29 0.47 7.09 3.81
N GLU A 30 1.55 7.49 3.14
CA GLU A 30 2.90 7.52 3.75
C GLU A 30 2.98 8.41 4.99
N ALA A 31 2.37 9.61 4.94
CA ALA A 31 2.33 10.52 6.08
C ALA A 31 1.54 9.94 7.25
N CYS A 32 0.39 9.30 6.98
CA CYS A 32 -0.41 8.63 7.99
C CYS A 32 0.34 7.49 8.66
N VAL A 33 1.03 6.63 7.90
CA VAL A 33 1.85 5.55 8.47
C VAL A 33 2.99 6.09 9.33
N LYS A 34 3.69 7.15 8.88
CA LYS A 34 4.76 7.79 9.67
C LYS A 34 4.27 8.36 11.00
N LEU A 35 3.01 8.77 11.08
CA LEU A 35 2.38 9.30 12.28
C LEU A 35 1.62 8.25 13.09
N ASN A 36 1.73 6.97 12.69
CA ASN A 36 1.06 5.82 13.27
C ASN A 36 -0.49 5.92 13.24
N GLU A 37 -1.02 6.61 12.23
CA GLU A 37 -2.46 6.83 12.00
C GLU A 37 -2.97 5.87 10.91
N LEU A 38 -2.84 4.55 11.15
CA LEU A 38 -3.18 3.51 10.17
C LEU A 38 -4.66 3.53 9.72
N GLU A 39 -5.57 3.92 10.61
CA GLU A 39 -7.00 4.04 10.27
C GLU A 39 -7.24 5.10 9.18
N PHE A 40 -6.56 6.24 9.29
CA PHE A 40 -6.63 7.30 8.28
C PHE A 40 -5.95 6.87 6.98
N ALA A 41 -4.80 6.18 7.08
CA ALA A 41 -4.12 5.62 5.91
C ALA A 41 -5.08 4.74 5.07
N LYS A 42 -5.87 3.89 5.74
CA LYS A 42 -6.87 3.03 5.09
C LYS A 42 -8.01 3.80 4.43
N ASP A 43 -8.42 4.95 4.96
CA ASP A 43 -9.43 5.80 4.30
C ASP A 43 -8.90 6.38 2.99
N PHE A 44 -7.64 6.84 2.99
CA PHE A 44 -7.00 7.36 1.79
C PHE A 44 -6.74 6.27 0.74
N ILE A 45 -6.37 5.05 1.16
CA ILE A 45 -6.22 3.90 0.25
C ILE A 45 -7.48 3.67 -0.58
N LYS A 46 -8.66 3.74 0.03
CA LYS A 46 -9.95 3.55 -0.69
C LYS A 46 -10.23 4.59 -1.77
N ARG A 47 -9.55 5.73 -1.72
CA ARG A 47 -9.69 6.83 -2.68
C ARG A 47 -8.68 6.74 -3.83
N ILE A 48 -7.75 5.79 -3.78
CA ILE A 48 -6.77 5.56 -4.84
C ILE A 48 -7.43 4.75 -5.96
N GLU A 49 -7.60 5.37 -7.13
CA GLU A 49 -8.15 4.70 -8.32
C GLU A 49 -7.07 4.00 -9.15
N ASN A 50 -5.82 4.48 -9.09
CA ASN A 50 -4.71 3.93 -9.83
C ASN A 50 -4.20 2.63 -9.17
N SER A 51 -4.10 1.54 -9.93
CA SER A 51 -3.70 0.24 -9.38
C SER A 51 -2.25 0.21 -8.87
N ASP A 52 -1.29 0.88 -9.53
CA ASP A 52 0.12 0.92 -9.08
C ASP A 52 0.25 1.69 -7.76
N ASP A 53 -0.48 2.81 -7.61
CA ASP A 53 -0.51 3.54 -6.34
C ASP A 53 -1.23 2.75 -5.24
N LEU A 54 -2.30 2.03 -5.57
CA LEU A 54 -3.05 1.21 -4.63
C LEU A 54 -2.18 0.06 -4.09
N ILE A 55 -1.44 -0.59 -4.98
CA ILE A 55 -0.45 -1.64 -4.65
C ILE A 55 0.61 -1.10 -3.69
N LYS A 56 1.23 0.05 -4.02
CA LYS A 56 2.23 0.68 -3.15
C LYS A 56 1.65 1.06 -1.80
N ALA A 57 0.44 1.59 -1.77
CA ALA A 57 -0.21 2.03 -0.55
C ALA A 57 -0.45 0.85 0.41
N TYR A 58 -0.88 -0.30 -0.10
CA TYR A 58 -0.99 -1.55 0.68
C TYR A 58 0.36 -2.04 1.22
N CYS A 59 1.44 -1.90 0.45
CA CYS A 59 2.78 -2.21 0.95
C CYS A 59 3.20 -1.27 2.09
N ILE A 60 2.88 0.03 1.98
CA ILE A 60 3.23 1.05 2.97
C ILE A 60 2.52 0.81 4.31
N VAL A 61 1.26 0.36 4.30
CA VAL A 61 0.51 0.04 5.53
C VAL A 61 0.83 -1.34 6.11
N GLY A 62 1.78 -2.07 5.54
CA GLY A 62 2.17 -3.40 6.00
C GLY A 62 1.20 -4.51 5.60
N GLU A 63 0.42 -4.32 4.53
CA GLU A 63 -0.50 -5.32 3.99
C GLU A 63 -0.11 -5.71 2.54
N PRO A 64 1.13 -6.17 2.29
CA PRO A 64 1.64 -6.37 0.94
C PRO A 64 0.93 -7.49 0.16
N MET A 65 0.33 -8.46 0.86
CA MET A 65 -0.48 -9.52 0.25
C MET A 65 -1.70 -8.96 -0.50
N LYS A 66 -2.38 -7.95 0.08
CA LYS A 66 -3.52 -7.29 -0.61
C LYS A 66 -3.07 -6.56 -1.86
N GLY A 67 -1.89 -5.92 -1.81
CA GLY A 67 -1.26 -5.35 -2.99
C GLY A 67 -0.99 -6.39 -4.07
N ALA A 68 -0.51 -7.58 -3.69
CA ALA A 68 -0.25 -8.67 -4.62
C ALA A 68 -1.54 -9.23 -5.25
N GLU A 69 -2.62 -9.35 -4.50
CA GLU A 69 -3.92 -9.76 -5.04
C GLU A 69 -4.43 -8.78 -6.11
N ILE A 70 -4.30 -7.47 -5.86
CA ILE A 70 -4.70 -6.43 -6.82
C ILE A 70 -3.82 -6.47 -8.07
N ALA A 71 -2.50 -6.58 -7.89
CA ALA A 71 -1.56 -6.71 -9.00
C ALA A 71 -1.89 -7.92 -9.87
N TYR A 72 -2.23 -9.06 -9.25
CA TYR A 72 -2.66 -10.25 -9.98
C TYR A 72 -3.98 -10.04 -10.74
N GLN A 73 -5.00 -9.46 -10.11
CA GLN A 73 -6.29 -9.16 -10.78
C GLN A 73 -6.15 -8.24 -11.98
N LYS A 74 -5.10 -7.40 -12.01
CA LYS A 74 -4.81 -6.47 -13.10
C LYS A 74 -3.80 -7.00 -14.11
N ASP A 75 -3.38 -8.25 -13.98
CA ASP A 75 -2.31 -8.87 -14.78
C ASP A 75 -0.97 -8.11 -14.70
N ASP A 76 -0.75 -7.35 -13.63
CA ASP A 76 0.47 -6.56 -13.42
C ASP A 76 1.58 -7.42 -12.78
N ILE A 77 2.15 -8.30 -13.60
CA ILE A 77 3.25 -9.18 -13.20
C ILE A 77 4.49 -8.38 -12.75
N ARG A 78 4.69 -7.17 -13.30
CA ARG A 78 5.79 -6.28 -12.90
C ARG A 78 5.54 -5.70 -11.51
N GLY A 79 4.29 -5.31 -11.22
CA GLY A 79 3.84 -4.91 -9.89
C GLY A 79 4.07 -5.99 -8.84
N LEU A 80 3.78 -7.25 -9.17
CA LEU A 80 4.06 -8.40 -8.28
C LEU A 80 5.54 -8.53 -7.90
N GLN A 81 6.45 -8.40 -8.87
CA GLN A 81 7.90 -8.42 -8.60
C GLN A 81 8.35 -7.22 -7.77
N ARG A 82 7.74 -6.06 -8.00
CA ARG A 82 8.00 -4.83 -7.25
C ARG A 82 7.59 -4.97 -5.79
N ILE A 83 6.43 -5.57 -5.50
CA ILE A 83 5.96 -5.82 -4.13
C ILE A 83 6.96 -6.68 -3.34
N ILE A 84 7.48 -7.76 -3.94
CA ILE A 84 8.52 -8.60 -3.30
C ILE A 84 9.73 -7.75 -2.90
N SER A 85 10.13 -6.80 -3.75
CA SER A 85 11.29 -5.93 -3.53
C SER A 85 11.03 -4.86 -2.45
N LEU A 86 9.77 -4.48 -2.25
CA LEU A 86 9.35 -3.51 -1.24
C LEU A 86 9.08 -4.15 0.13
N CYS A 87 8.84 -5.46 0.18
CA CYS A 87 8.68 -6.21 1.41
C CYS A 87 9.98 -6.26 2.21
N ARG A 88 9.96 -5.64 3.39
CA ARG A 88 11.08 -5.66 4.34
C ARG A 88 11.07 -6.87 5.25
N GLU A 89 9.89 -7.44 5.52
CA GLU A 89 9.74 -8.59 6.41
C GLU A 89 9.98 -9.90 5.64
N ALA A 90 10.86 -10.74 6.19
CA ALA A 90 11.26 -11.99 5.56
C ALA A 90 10.08 -12.99 5.43
N ASP A 91 9.18 -13.00 6.42
CA ASP A 91 8.01 -13.88 6.44
C ASP A 91 6.98 -13.52 5.35
N ASP A 92 6.61 -12.24 5.24
CA ASP A 92 5.75 -11.76 4.17
C ASP A 92 6.38 -11.96 2.79
N ARG A 93 7.69 -11.76 2.68
CA ARG A 93 8.41 -11.96 1.43
C ARG A 93 8.33 -13.42 0.97
N GLU A 94 8.52 -14.39 1.87
CA GLU A 94 8.43 -15.81 1.52
C GLU A 94 7.00 -16.18 1.06
N LYS A 95 5.99 -15.69 1.78
CA LYS A 95 4.57 -15.89 1.42
C LYS A 95 4.25 -15.31 0.04
N LEU A 96 4.73 -14.10 -0.26
CA LEU A 96 4.57 -13.45 -1.56
C LEU A 96 5.26 -14.21 -2.69
N VAL A 97 6.50 -14.67 -2.46
CA VAL A 97 7.24 -15.46 -3.45
C VAL A 97 6.52 -16.77 -3.76
N LYS A 98 6.02 -17.47 -2.73
CA LYS A 98 5.20 -18.68 -2.90
C LYS A 98 3.93 -18.36 -3.70
N TYR A 99 3.19 -17.33 -3.32
CA TYR A 99 1.96 -16.89 -3.99
C TYR A 99 2.19 -16.58 -5.48
N ILE A 100 3.21 -15.80 -5.80
CA ILE A 100 3.56 -15.42 -7.18
C ILE A 100 4.03 -16.64 -7.99
N SER A 101 4.77 -17.57 -7.36
CA SER A 101 5.20 -18.80 -8.02
C SER A 101 4.01 -19.70 -8.34
N THR A 102 3.04 -19.83 -7.44
CA THR A 102 1.79 -20.56 -7.68
C THR A 102 0.98 -19.94 -8.82
N ILE A 103 0.88 -18.60 -8.86
CA ILE A 103 0.21 -17.89 -9.96
C ILE A 103 0.87 -18.20 -11.31
N LYS A 104 2.19 -18.06 -11.41
CA LYS A 104 2.93 -18.33 -12.65
C LYS A 104 2.71 -19.76 -13.14
N LEU A 105 2.69 -20.71 -12.21
CA LEU A 105 2.46 -22.12 -12.53
C LEU A 105 1.04 -22.34 -13.07
N LYS A 106 0.02 -21.72 -12.45
CA LYS A 106 -1.38 -21.78 -12.94
C LYS A 106 -1.53 -21.17 -14.34
N LEU A 107 -0.90 -20.02 -14.60
CA LEU A 107 -0.94 -19.37 -15.92
C LEU A 107 -0.25 -20.21 -16.99
N ALA A 108 0.85 -20.89 -16.65
CA ALA A 108 1.57 -21.78 -17.59
C ALA A 108 0.82 -23.08 -17.90
N THR A 109 -0.12 -23.49 -17.05
CA THR A 109 -0.93 -24.71 -17.20
C THR A 109 -2.36 -24.45 -17.71
N ALA A 110 -2.71 -23.19 -17.99
CA ALA A 110 -4.01 -22.87 -18.57
C ALA A 110 -4.00 -23.27 -20.07
N PRO A 111 -4.96 -24.11 -20.53
CA PRO A 111 -5.02 -24.63 -21.90
C PRO A 111 -5.33 -23.56 -22.94
#